data_AF-A0A368TRR2-F1
#
_entry.id   AF-A0A368TRR2-F1
#
_cell.length_a   1.000
_cell.length_b   1.000
_cell.length_c   1.000
_cell.angle_alpha   90.00
_cell.angle_beta   90.00
_cell.angle_gamma   90.00
#
_symmetry.space_group_name_H-M   'P 1'
#
loop_
_entity.id
_entity.type
_entity.pdbx_description
1 polymer ?
#
loop_
_entity_poly.entity_id
_entity_poly.type
_entity_poly.pdbx_seq_one_letter_code
_entity_poly.pdbx_strand_id
1 'polypeptide(L)'
;KGTHYQEQRSLGRQDRLVTLTTSPQARKKWPDLPPTMTARLLRRKVNGKEVQVLTSMSDPLRFPAADIVDLYSHRWEIELGYREIKQSLLGNRLTLRSRTPEMVFQELWGTLLAYNLIRFQMARMAYSLDAVHPNQLSFHQAAHWLIKALTILPWVSPGRVPGGLQSMLDMAPAFVLPERRERSYPRSVRRRPQKYPTKKNASQR
;
A
#
# COMPACT_ATOMS: atom_id res chain seq x y z
N LYS A 1 11.42 18.51 -3.82
CA LYS A 1 11.29 19.85 -3.20
C LYS A 1 11.83 20.83 -4.22
N GLY A 2 11.03 21.79 -4.69
CA GLY A 2 11.42 22.71 -5.77
C GLY A 2 10.62 22.57 -7.07
N THR A 3 9.40 22.04 -7.04
CA THR A 3 8.51 22.14 -8.21
C THR A 3 8.11 23.59 -8.38
N HIS A 4 8.60 24.24 -9.44
CA HIS A 4 8.20 25.59 -9.80
C HIS A 4 6.84 25.54 -10.50
N TYR A 5 5.89 26.29 -9.98
CA TYR A 5 4.55 26.42 -10.54
C TYR A 5 4.12 27.88 -10.49
N GLN A 6 3.29 28.28 -11.46
CA GLN A 6 2.65 29.59 -11.47
C GLN A 6 1.19 29.40 -11.07
N GLU A 7 0.71 30.20 -10.12
CA GLU A 7 -0.70 30.15 -9.74
C GLU A 7 -1.56 30.80 -10.84
N GLN A 8 -2.54 30.06 -11.35
CA GLN A 8 -3.46 30.56 -12.37
C GLN A 8 -4.74 31.11 -11.73
N ARG A 9 -5.34 30.36 -10.79
CA ARG A 9 -6.60 30.73 -10.15
C ARG A 9 -6.74 30.12 -8.75
N SER A 10 -7.33 30.90 -7.84
CA SER A 10 -7.79 30.39 -6.54
C SER A 10 -9.14 29.70 -6.65
N LEU A 11 -9.23 28.46 -6.20
CA LEU A 11 -10.49 27.72 -6.02
C LEU A 11 -10.94 27.69 -4.55
N GLY A 12 -10.03 28.01 -3.63
CA GLY A 12 -10.31 28.13 -2.20
C GLY A 12 -9.06 28.43 -1.38
N ARG A 13 -9.20 28.44 -0.04
CA ARG A 13 -8.09 28.73 0.88
C ARG A 13 -6.92 27.75 0.73
N GLN A 14 -7.23 26.48 0.47
CA GLN A 14 -6.28 25.38 0.39
C GLN A 14 -6.24 24.72 -1.00
N ASP A 15 -6.84 25.37 -1.99
CA ASP A 15 -7.09 24.78 -3.30
C ASP A 15 -6.82 25.80 -4.41
N ARG A 16 -5.85 25.48 -5.27
CA ARG A 16 -5.35 26.37 -6.32
C ARG A 16 -5.20 25.62 -7.63
N LEU A 17 -5.60 26.26 -8.73
CA LEU A 17 -5.24 25.82 -10.06
C LEU A 17 -3.89 26.45 -10.43
N VAL A 18 -2.94 25.64 -10.85
CA VAL A 18 -1.56 26.03 -11.11
C VAL A 18 -1.11 25.56 -12.48
N THR A 19 -0.20 26.31 -13.09
CA THR A 19 0.48 25.95 -14.32
C THR A 19 1.87 25.42 -14.00
N LEU A 20 2.18 24.23 -14.50
CA LEU A 20 3.49 23.60 -14.41
C LEU A 20 4.23 23.78 -15.73
N THR A 21 5.48 24.21 -15.66
CA THR A 21 6.36 24.23 -16.83
C THR A 21 7.02 22.87 -16.98
N THR A 22 6.92 22.27 -18.17
CA THR A 22 7.53 20.97 -18.42
C THR A 22 9.04 21.11 -18.60
N SER A 23 9.81 20.13 -18.14
CA SER A 23 11.26 20.19 -18.28
C SER A 23 11.68 19.75 -19.69
N PRO A 24 12.80 20.27 -20.23
CA PRO A 24 13.35 19.80 -21.51
C PRO A 24 13.59 18.29 -21.52
N GLN A 25 14.02 17.71 -20.39
CA GLN A 25 14.21 16.27 -20.24
C GLN A 25 12.90 15.48 -20.38
N ALA A 26 11.80 15.99 -19.83
CA ALA A 26 10.49 15.36 -19.96
C ALA A 26 10.00 15.39 -21.42
N ARG A 27 10.15 16.54 -22.10
CA ARG A 27 9.80 16.68 -23.53
C ARG A 27 10.68 15.83 -24.45
N LYS A 28 11.95 15.58 -24.09
CA LYS A 28 12.79 14.64 -24.84
C LYS A 28 12.27 13.19 -24.75
N LYS A 29 11.73 12.79 -23.59
CA LYS A 29 11.12 11.46 -23.41
C LYS A 29 9.72 11.36 -24.01
N TRP A 30 9.00 12.48 -24.05
CA TRP A 30 7.61 12.58 -24.48
C TRP A 30 7.47 13.77 -25.46
N PRO A 31 7.70 13.56 -26.76
CA PRO A 31 7.70 14.64 -27.75
C PRO A 31 6.41 15.46 -27.80
N ASP A 32 5.26 14.81 -27.58
CA ASP A 32 3.93 15.45 -27.59
C ASP A 32 3.59 16.21 -26.29
N LEU A 33 4.51 16.22 -25.32
CA LEU A 33 4.28 16.88 -24.04
C LEU A 33 4.30 18.42 -24.22
N PRO A 34 3.22 19.13 -23.89
CA PRO A 34 3.16 20.57 -24.06
C PRO A 34 4.20 21.29 -23.17
N PRO A 35 4.59 22.54 -23.53
CA PRO A 35 5.55 23.32 -22.73
C PRO A 35 5.03 23.64 -21.33
N THR A 36 3.70 23.72 -21.18
CA THR A 36 3.02 23.93 -19.90
C THR A 36 1.86 22.95 -19.76
N MET A 37 1.52 22.61 -18.51
CA MET A 37 0.33 21.84 -18.19
C MET A 37 -0.38 22.43 -16.98
N THR A 38 -1.71 22.36 -16.99
CA THR A 38 -2.53 22.76 -15.84
C THR A 38 -2.61 21.60 -14.84
N ALA A 39 -2.44 21.92 -13.56
CA ALA A 39 -2.61 21.01 -12.45
C ALA A 39 -3.36 21.71 -11.32
N ARG A 40 -3.89 20.94 -10.38
CA ARG A 40 -4.52 21.43 -9.16
C ARG A 40 -3.63 21.12 -7.97
N LEU A 41 -3.41 22.12 -7.13
CA LEU A 41 -2.59 22.07 -5.93
C LEU A 41 -3.48 22.18 -4.69
N LEU A 42 -3.52 21.11 -3.92
CA LEU A 42 -4.25 21.02 -2.66
C LEU A 42 -3.28 21.05 -1.48
N ARG A 43 -3.62 21.77 -0.41
CA ARG A 43 -2.81 21.87 0.81
C ARG A 43 -3.58 21.34 2.01
N ARG A 44 -3.01 20.37 2.75
CA ARG A 44 -3.60 19.86 4.00
C ARG A 44 -2.56 19.81 5.11
N LYS A 45 -2.99 20.05 6.36
CA LYS A 45 -2.17 19.75 7.53
C LYS A 45 -2.39 18.30 7.96
N VAL A 46 -1.32 17.52 7.99
CA VAL A 46 -1.30 16.14 8.50
C VAL A 46 -0.30 16.10 9.65
N ASN A 47 -0.76 15.75 10.86
CA ASN A 47 0.07 15.73 12.09
C ASN A 47 0.86 17.03 12.29
N GLY A 48 0.20 18.18 12.09
CA GLY A 48 0.79 19.51 12.23
C GLY A 48 1.71 19.95 11.08
N LYS A 49 1.97 19.10 10.08
CA LYS A 49 2.81 19.43 8.91
C LYS A 49 1.95 19.71 7.69
N GLU A 50 2.27 20.78 6.97
CA GLU A 50 1.64 21.05 5.67
C GLU A 50 2.16 20.05 4.63
N VAL A 51 1.21 19.39 3.96
CA VAL A 51 1.43 18.49 2.84
C VAL A 51 0.71 19.08 1.63
N GLN A 52 1.39 19.03 0.49
CA GLN A 52 0.86 19.52 -0.78
C GLN A 52 0.63 18.34 -1.72
N VAL A 53 -0.57 18.23 -2.27
CA VAL A 53 -0.98 17.21 -3.24
C VAL A 53 -1.19 17.90 -4.58
N LEU A 54 -0.45 17.46 -5.59
CA LEU A 54 -0.55 17.96 -6.96
C LEU A 54 -1.25 16.91 -7.82
N THR A 55 -2.30 17.29 -8.54
CA THR A 55 -3.12 16.37 -9.32
C THR A 55 -3.53 16.96 -10.67
N SER A 56 -3.75 16.11 -11.67
CA SER A 56 -4.33 16.47 -12.96
C SER A 56 -5.86 16.63 -12.91
N MET A 57 -6.51 16.27 -11.79
CA MET A 57 -7.94 16.43 -11.56
C MET A 57 -8.28 17.91 -11.28
N SER A 58 -8.45 18.69 -12.33
CA SER A 58 -8.62 20.14 -12.28
C SER A 58 -10.05 20.63 -11.97
N ASP A 59 -11.06 19.79 -12.20
CA ASP A 59 -12.48 20.14 -11.98
C ASP A 59 -12.87 19.97 -10.50
N PRO A 60 -13.17 21.08 -9.77
CA PRO A 60 -13.54 21.01 -8.36
C PRO A 60 -14.94 20.48 -8.09
N LEU A 61 -15.87 20.56 -9.05
CA LEU A 61 -17.23 20.05 -8.90
C LEU A 61 -17.25 18.53 -9.08
N ARG A 62 -16.46 18.03 -10.03
CA ARG A 62 -16.33 16.59 -10.26
C ARG A 62 -15.43 15.89 -9.25
N PHE A 63 -14.38 16.58 -8.78
CA PHE A 63 -13.41 16.02 -7.84
C PHE A 63 -13.27 16.92 -6.62
N PRO A 64 -14.08 16.73 -5.57
CA PRO A 64 -13.98 17.51 -4.35
C PRO A 64 -12.59 17.42 -3.72
N ALA A 65 -12.12 18.53 -3.14
CA ALA A 65 -10.80 18.61 -2.52
C ALA A 65 -10.63 17.61 -1.35
N ALA A 66 -11.71 17.39 -0.58
CA ALA A 66 -11.71 16.43 0.53
C ALA A 66 -11.40 15.00 0.04
N ASP A 67 -12.09 14.55 -1.02
CA ASP A 67 -11.96 13.20 -1.57
C ASP A 67 -10.57 12.94 -2.15
N ILE A 68 -10.01 13.91 -2.88
CA ILE A 68 -8.64 13.79 -3.43
C ILE A 68 -7.62 13.62 -2.29
N VAL A 69 -7.80 14.39 -1.24
CA VAL A 69 -6.87 14.42 -0.12
C VAL A 69 -7.04 13.19 0.78
N ASP A 70 -8.25 12.67 0.90
CA ASP A 70 -8.53 11.40 1.55
C ASP A 70 -7.95 10.22 0.76
N LEU A 71 -8.14 10.19 -0.56
CA LEU A 71 -7.52 9.22 -1.47
C LEU A 71 -6.00 9.20 -1.35
N TYR A 72 -5.38 10.38 -1.22
CA TYR A 72 -3.93 10.48 -1.02
C TYR A 72 -3.46 9.87 0.32
N SER A 73 -4.34 9.80 1.33
CA SER A 73 -4.02 9.12 2.59
C SER A 73 -3.83 7.61 2.41
N HIS A 74 -4.58 7.01 1.47
CA HIS A 74 -4.47 5.58 1.11
C HIS A 74 -3.23 5.26 0.27
N ARG A 75 -2.41 6.25 -0.10
CA ARG A 75 -1.13 6.04 -0.78
C ARG A 75 -0.22 5.05 -0.04
N TRP A 76 -0.28 5.02 1.29
CA TRP A 76 0.50 4.10 2.13
C TRP A 76 0.12 2.62 1.95
N GLU A 77 -1.05 2.31 1.38
CA GLU A 77 -1.49 0.94 1.14
C GLU A 77 -0.52 0.19 0.19
N ILE A 78 0.17 0.89 -0.71
CA ILE A 78 1.19 0.26 -1.55
C ILE A 78 2.37 -0.29 -0.73
N GLU A 79 2.74 0.40 0.35
CA GLU A 79 3.82 -0.05 1.23
C GLU A 79 3.41 -1.29 2.03
N LEU A 80 2.13 -1.38 2.38
CA LEU A 80 1.56 -2.59 2.96
C LEU A 80 1.61 -3.74 1.96
N GLY A 81 1.25 -3.51 0.70
CA GLY A 81 1.38 -4.51 -0.38
C GLY A 81 2.82 -5.01 -0.55
N TYR A 82 3.82 -4.12 -0.54
CA TYR A 82 5.22 -4.54 -0.56
C TYR A 82 5.60 -5.37 0.68
N ARG A 83 5.07 -5.02 1.85
CA ARG A 83 5.30 -5.79 3.08
C ARG A 83 4.70 -7.18 2.98
N GLU A 84 3.49 -7.31 2.46
CA GLU A 84 2.80 -8.60 2.29
C GLU A 84 3.60 -9.54 1.39
N ILE A 85 4.08 -9.05 0.25
CA ILE A 85 4.94 -9.84 -0.65
C ILE A 85 6.23 -10.26 0.06
N LYS A 86 6.97 -9.31 0.65
CA LYS A 86 8.29 -9.57 1.23
C LYS A 86 8.24 -10.41 2.50
N GLN A 87 7.28 -10.13 3.39
CA GLN A 87 7.20 -10.76 4.71
C GLN A 87 6.28 -11.97 4.71
N SER A 88 5.08 -11.86 4.11
CA SER A 88 4.11 -12.96 4.17
C SER A 88 4.38 -14.01 3.11
N LEU A 89 4.53 -13.65 1.84
CA LEU A 89 4.75 -14.63 0.77
C LEU A 89 6.19 -15.16 0.75
N LEU A 90 7.18 -14.26 0.84
CA LEU A 90 8.60 -14.64 0.79
C LEU A 90 9.19 -15.00 2.17
N GLY A 91 8.38 -14.94 3.24
CA GLY A 91 8.81 -15.34 4.58
C GLY A 91 9.98 -14.51 5.13
N ASN A 92 10.11 -13.24 4.71
CA ASN A 92 11.20 -12.34 5.08
C ASN A 92 12.60 -12.88 4.74
N ARG A 93 12.72 -13.74 3.72
CA ARG A 93 14.01 -14.20 3.22
C ARG A 93 14.76 -13.04 2.55
N LEU A 94 16.05 -12.98 2.81
CA LEU A 94 16.93 -11.95 2.24
C LEU A 94 17.21 -12.16 0.75
N THR A 95 17.17 -13.41 0.28
CA THR A 95 17.48 -13.79 -1.10
C THR A 95 16.41 -14.68 -1.70
N LEU A 96 16.26 -14.58 -3.02
CA LEU A 96 15.50 -15.52 -3.84
C LEU A 96 16.27 -16.83 -4.00
N ARG A 97 15.59 -17.90 -4.39
CA ARG A 97 16.19 -19.24 -4.51
C ARG A 97 16.96 -19.43 -5.81
N SER A 98 16.52 -18.74 -6.85
CA SER A 98 17.08 -18.83 -8.20
C SER A 98 18.50 -18.25 -8.29
N ARG A 99 19.35 -18.88 -9.11
CA ARG A 99 20.78 -18.53 -9.24
C ARG A 99 21.14 -17.87 -10.58
N THR A 100 20.25 -17.91 -11.57
CA THR A 100 20.44 -17.24 -12.87
C THR A 100 19.47 -16.07 -13.01
N PRO A 101 19.82 -15.00 -13.75
CA PRO A 101 18.94 -13.84 -13.94
C PRO A 101 17.55 -14.21 -14.46
N GLU A 102 17.48 -15.13 -15.43
CA GLU A 102 16.23 -15.57 -16.07
C GLU A 102 15.30 -16.25 -15.06
N MET A 103 15.86 -17.16 -14.25
CA MET A 103 15.10 -17.85 -13.19
C MET A 103 14.68 -16.89 -12.07
N VAL A 104 15.49 -15.88 -11.76
CA VAL A 104 15.13 -14.82 -10.81
C VAL A 104 13.91 -14.04 -11.31
N PHE A 105 13.87 -13.66 -12.59
CA PHE A 105 12.68 -13.04 -13.17
C PHE A 105 11.47 -13.96 -13.08
N GLN A 106 11.61 -15.25 -13.38
CA GLN A 106 10.53 -16.22 -13.26
C GLN A 106 10.00 -16.32 -11.81
N GLU A 107 10.89 -16.36 -10.82
CA GLU A 107 10.51 -16.42 -9.39
C GLU A 107 9.75 -15.15 -8.97
N LEU A 108 10.17 -13.97 -9.43
CA LEU A 108 9.48 -12.71 -9.20
C LEU A 108 8.08 -12.70 -9.84
N TRP A 109 7.97 -13.12 -11.11
CA TRP A 109 6.69 -13.22 -11.80
C TRP A 109 5.75 -14.22 -11.14
N GLY A 110 6.27 -15.38 -10.73
CA GLY A 110 5.50 -16.37 -9.97
C GLY A 110 4.99 -15.83 -8.63
N THR A 111 5.83 -15.06 -7.92
CA THR A 111 5.45 -14.41 -6.67
C THR A 111 4.35 -13.37 -6.88
N LEU A 112 4.47 -12.53 -7.91
CA LEU A 112 3.45 -11.53 -8.26
C LEU A 112 2.14 -12.18 -8.69
N LEU A 113 2.20 -13.26 -9.46
CA LEU A 113 1.02 -14.03 -9.85
C LEU A 113 0.31 -14.61 -8.62
N ALA A 114 1.04 -15.26 -7.72
CA ALA A 114 0.49 -15.81 -6.48
C ALA A 114 -0.13 -14.71 -5.60
N TYR A 115 0.55 -13.55 -5.46
CA TYR A 115 0.01 -12.39 -4.75
C TYR A 115 -1.31 -11.92 -5.35
N ASN A 116 -1.38 -11.76 -6.67
CA ASN A 116 -2.58 -11.31 -7.36
C ASN A 116 -3.73 -12.32 -7.26
N LEU A 117 -3.46 -13.63 -7.33
CA LEU A 117 -4.48 -14.67 -7.14
C LEU A 117 -5.07 -14.64 -5.72
N ILE A 118 -4.22 -14.51 -4.70
CA ILE A 118 -4.66 -14.36 -3.32
C ILE A 118 -5.48 -13.07 -3.16
N ARG A 119 -5.00 -11.94 -3.70
CA ARG A 119 -5.72 -10.66 -3.64
C ARG A 119 -7.05 -10.70 -4.38
N PHE A 120 -7.13 -11.38 -5.51
CA PHE A 120 -8.39 -11.60 -6.23
C PHE A 120 -9.38 -12.39 -5.39
N GLN A 121 -8.93 -13.50 -4.77
CA GLN A 121 -9.79 -14.28 -3.91
C GLN A 121 -10.21 -13.48 -2.66
N MET A 122 -9.31 -12.72 -2.04
CA MET A 122 -9.64 -11.81 -0.94
C MET A 122 -10.65 -10.74 -1.35
N ALA A 123 -10.59 -10.24 -2.59
CA ALA A 123 -11.59 -9.29 -3.07
C ALA A 123 -12.97 -9.94 -3.15
N ARG A 124 -13.07 -11.19 -3.64
CA ARG A 124 -14.31 -11.96 -3.61
C ARG A 124 -14.83 -12.18 -2.18
N MET A 125 -13.92 -12.50 -1.25
CA MET A 125 -14.24 -12.67 0.16
C MET A 125 -14.78 -11.37 0.78
N ALA A 126 -14.15 -10.23 0.48
CA ALA A 126 -14.62 -8.94 0.95
C ALA A 126 -16.00 -8.60 0.38
N TYR A 127 -16.21 -8.82 -0.92
CA TYR A 127 -17.51 -8.58 -1.58
C TYR A 127 -18.62 -9.55 -1.16
N SER A 128 -18.30 -10.69 -0.57
CA SER A 128 -19.31 -11.54 0.08
C SER A 128 -19.76 -11.04 1.44
N LEU A 129 -19.05 -10.06 2.02
CA LEU A 129 -19.42 -9.41 3.27
C LEU A 129 -20.08 -8.06 2.98
N ASP A 130 -20.95 -7.63 3.89
CA ASP A 130 -21.55 -6.31 3.81
C ASP A 130 -20.55 -5.23 4.26
N ALA A 131 -20.44 -4.16 3.47
CA ALA A 131 -19.61 -2.97 3.76
C ALA A 131 -18.12 -3.22 4.11
N VAL A 132 -17.50 -4.31 3.65
CA VAL A 132 -16.06 -4.58 3.84
C VAL A 132 -15.28 -4.38 2.55
N HIS A 133 -14.24 -3.55 2.61
CA HIS A 133 -13.29 -3.38 1.52
C HIS A 133 -12.16 -4.43 1.57
N PRO A 134 -11.58 -4.83 0.42
CA PRO A 134 -10.52 -5.84 0.37
C PRO A 134 -9.25 -5.51 1.18
N ASN A 135 -8.96 -4.23 1.40
CA ASN A 135 -7.83 -3.76 2.22
C ASN A 135 -8.10 -3.86 3.73
N GLN A 136 -9.34 -4.12 4.15
CA GLN A 136 -9.72 -4.36 5.55
C GLN A 136 -9.60 -5.84 5.94
N LEU A 137 -9.21 -6.73 5.02
CA LEU A 137 -8.94 -8.12 5.32
C LEU A 137 -7.45 -8.35 5.61
N SER A 138 -7.16 -9.22 6.58
CA SER A 138 -5.81 -9.65 6.95
C SER A 138 -5.20 -10.50 5.83
N PHE A 139 -4.29 -9.91 5.04
CA PHE A 139 -3.58 -10.65 3.99
C PHE A 139 -2.84 -11.87 4.52
N HIS A 140 -2.15 -11.75 5.67
CA HIS A 140 -1.37 -12.84 6.23
C HIS A 140 -2.24 -14.06 6.57
N GLN A 141 -3.37 -13.84 7.26
CA GLN A 141 -4.29 -14.91 7.64
C GLN A 141 -4.98 -15.52 6.41
N ALA A 142 -5.48 -14.66 5.51
CA ALA A 142 -6.12 -15.11 4.28
C ALA A 142 -5.17 -15.90 3.37
N ALA A 143 -3.94 -15.43 3.18
CA ALA A 143 -2.93 -16.12 2.38
C ALA A 143 -2.61 -17.51 2.97
N HIS A 144 -2.38 -17.59 4.29
CA HIS A 144 -2.08 -18.86 4.94
C HIS A 144 -3.25 -19.86 4.81
N TRP A 145 -4.49 -19.39 5.00
CA TRP A 145 -5.68 -20.21 4.82
C TRP A 145 -5.84 -20.69 3.37
N LEU A 146 -5.75 -19.78 2.40
CA LEU A 146 -5.90 -20.10 0.98
C LEU A 146 -4.82 -21.05 0.48
N ILE A 147 -3.56 -20.82 0.86
CA ILE A 147 -2.45 -21.72 0.50
C ILE A 147 -2.70 -23.12 1.08
N LYS A 148 -3.12 -23.21 2.36
CA LYS A 148 -3.48 -24.49 2.99
C LYS A 148 -4.61 -25.19 2.23
N ALA A 149 -5.68 -24.47 1.92
CA ALA A 149 -6.84 -25.02 1.22
C ALA A 149 -6.46 -25.50 -0.20
N LEU A 150 -5.64 -24.75 -0.94
CA LEU A 150 -5.12 -25.17 -2.25
C LEU A 150 -4.18 -26.38 -2.15
N THR A 151 -3.39 -26.49 -1.09
CA THR A 151 -2.47 -27.61 -0.87
C THR A 151 -3.22 -28.92 -0.62
N ILE A 152 -4.40 -28.82 0.02
CA ILE A 152 -5.25 -29.97 0.33
C ILE A 152 -6.11 -30.37 -0.89
N LEU A 153 -6.45 -29.42 -1.77
CA LEU A 153 -7.40 -29.61 -2.87
C LEU A 153 -7.13 -30.82 -3.78
N PRO A 154 -5.88 -31.17 -4.15
CA PRO A 154 -5.59 -32.38 -4.93
C PRO A 154 -5.99 -33.70 -4.25
N TRP A 155 -6.13 -33.70 -2.93
CA TRP A 155 -6.51 -34.86 -2.11
C TRP A 155 -8.01 -34.97 -1.87
N VAL A 156 -8.78 -34.03 -2.43
CA VAL A 156 -10.23 -33.96 -2.29
C VAL A 156 -10.87 -34.55 -3.55
N SER A 157 -11.98 -35.30 -3.39
CA SER A 157 -12.72 -35.80 -4.56
C SER A 157 -13.23 -34.62 -5.42
N PRO A 158 -13.20 -34.73 -6.77
CA PRO A 158 -13.60 -33.64 -7.65
C PRO A 158 -14.99 -33.05 -7.34
N GLY A 159 -15.95 -33.89 -6.94
CA GLY A 159 -17.30 -33.44 -6.55
C GLY A 159 -17.37 -32.58 -5.28
N ARG A 160 -16.33 -32.58 -4.44
CA ARG A 160 -16.24 -31.73 -3.23
C ARG A 160 -15.48 -30.43 -3.44
N VAL A 161 -14.82 -30.25 -4.60
CA VAL A 161 -14.08 -29.01 -4.92
C VAL A 161 -14.96 -27.77 -4.84
N PRO A 162 -16.21 -27.74 -5.39
CA PRO A 162 -17.07 -26.57 -5.27
C PRO A 162 -17.37 -26.18 -3.82
N GLY A 163 -17.64 -27.16 -2.95
CA GLY A 163 -17.86 -26.92 -1.52
C GLY A 163 -16.60 -26.40 -0.81
N GLY A 164 -15.42 -26.91 -1.20
CA GLY A 164 -14.13 -26.39 -0.76
C GLY A 164 -13.93 -24.92 -1.12
N LEU A 165 -14.23 -24.53 -2.36
CA LEU A 165 -14.16 -23.12 -2.79
C LEU A 165 -15.16 -22.23 -2.05
N GLN A 166 -16.37 -22.73 -1.78
CA GLN A 166 -17.35 -22.00 -0.99
C GLN A 166 -16.85 -21.77 0.44
N SER A 167 -16.28 -22.78 1.08
CA SER A 167 -15.69 -22.65 2.43
C SER A 167 -14.56 -21.61 2.52
N MET A 168 -13.86 -21.34 1.41
CA MET A 168 -12.87 -20.26 1.36
C MET A 168 -13.55 -18.88 1.48
N LEU A 169 -14.76 -18.71 0.94
CA LEU A 169 -15.55 -17.49 1.09
C LEU A 169 -16.17 -17.39 2.48
N ASP A 170 -16.68 -18.49 3.02
CA ASP A 170 -17.36 -18.51 4.33
C ASP A 170 -16.41 -18.11 5.48
N MET A 171 -15.09 -18.26 5.29
CA MET A 171 -14.07 -17.81 6.23
C MET A 171 -13.78 -16.30 6.20
N ALA A 172 -14.39 -15.54 5.28
CA ALA A 172 -14.17 -14.10 5.14
C ALA A 172 -14.34 -13.29 6.44
N PRO A 173 -15.38 -13.49 7.27
CA PRO A 173 -15.56 -12.74 8.50
C PRO A 173 -14.38 -12.87 9.48
N ALA A 174 -13.73 -14.04 9.51
CA ALA A 174 -12.61 -14.31 10.41
C ALA A 174 -11.34 -13.51 10.05
N PHE A 175 -11.26 -12.97 8.83
CA PHE A 175 -10.10 -12.22 8.37
C PHE A 175 -10.30 -10.71 8.43
N VAL A 176 -11.47 -10.22 8.84
CA VAL A 176 -11.74 -8.78 8.98
C VAL A 176 -10.82 -8.21 10.07
N LEU A 177 -10.06 -7.18 9.70
CA LEU A 177 -9.20 -6.45 10.62
C LEU A 177 -10.03 -5.47 11.45
N PRO A 178 -9.66 -5.26 12.73
CA PRO A 178 -10.26 -4.19 13.50
C PRO A 178 -9.88 -2.82 12.91
N GLU A 179 -10.65 -1.80 13.27
CA GLU A 179 -10.37 -0.43 12.84
C GLU A 179 -8.93 -0.01 13.16
N ARG A 180 -8.32 0.71 12.22
CA ARG A 180 -6.92 1.10 12.30
C ARG A 180 -6.73 2.13 13.41
N ARG A 181 -6.13 1.70 14.52
CA ARG A 181 -5.75 2.58 15.63
C ARG A 181 -4.80 3.69 15.17
N GLU A 182 -4.96 4.89 15.73
CA GLU A 182 -3.98 5.96 15.59
C GLU A 182 -2.63 5.51 16.18
N ARG A 183 -1.56 5.70 15.40
CA ARG A 183 -0.20 5.35 15.81
C ARG A 183 0.63 6.61 15.96
N SER A 184 1.08 6.87 17.19
CA SER A 184 2.11 7.88 17.47
C SER A 184 3.44 7.18 17.76
N TYR A 185 4.44 7.43 16.92
CA TYR A 185 5.82 7.03 17.18
C TYR A 185 6.64 8.30 17.40
N PRO A 186 6.66 8.85 18.63
CA PRO A 186 7.45 10.04 18.91
C PRO A 186 8.91 9.74 18.53
N ARG A 187 9.51 10.65 17.75
CA ARG A 187 10.92 10.54 17.37
C ARG A 187 11.78 10.91 18.57
N SER A 188 11.83 10.02 19.55
CA SER A 188 12.71 10.12 20.71
C SER A 188 14.02 9.38 20.41
N VAL A 189 15.15 9.93 20.89
CA VAL A 189 16.41 9.21 20.89
C VAL A 189 16.24 8.01 21.82
N ARG A 190 16.11 6.80 21.26
CA ARG A 190 16.17 5.58 22.04
C ARG A 190 17.57 5.49 22.65
N ARG A 191 17.66 5.03 23.90
CA ARG A 191 18.94 4.80 24.58
C ARG A 191 19.80 3.91 23.66
N ARG A 192 21.06 4.31 23.39
CA ARG A 192 21.95 3.49 22.57
C ARG A 192 22.06 2.10 23.22
N PRO A 193 21.84 1.00 22.47
CA PRO A 193 22.07 -0.33 23.01
C PRO A 193 23.54 -0.42 23.45
N GLN A 194 23.78 -0.67 24.73
CA GLN A 194 25.14 -0.89 25.22
C GLN A 194 25.53 -2.34 24.98
N LYS A 195 26.72 -2.55 24.39
CA LYS A 195 27.28 -3.88 24.14
C LYS A 195 27.52 -4.67 25.45
N TYR A 196 27.70 -3.95 26.55
CA TYR A 196 27.99 -4.52 27.87
C TYR A 196 27.02 -3.96 28.91
N PRO A 197 26.66 -4.74 29.95
CA PRO A 197 25.86 -4.24 31.06
C PRO A 197 26.57 -3.08 31.76
N THR A 198 25.81 -2.06 32.19
CA THR A 198 26.33 -1.06 33.14
C THR A 198 26.74 -1.75 34.43
N LYS A 199 27.99 -1.57 34.85
CA LYS A 199 28.47 -1.98 36.18
C LYS A 199 27.55 -1.32 37.22
N LYS A 200 26.79 -2.12 37.96
CA LYS A 200 26.03 -1.62 39.11
C LYS A 200 27.06 -1.15 40.14
N ASN A 201 27.02 0.13 40.51
CA ASN A 201 27.84 0.62 41.61
C ASN A 201 27.39 -0.12 42.87
N ALA A 202 28.31 -0.84 43.51
CA ALA A 202 28.07 -1.61 44.73
C ALA A 202 27.78 -0.74 45.98
N SER A 203 27.54 0.57 45.79
CA SER A 203 27.32 1.56 46.85
C SER A 203 25.91 2.15 46.88
N GLN A 204 24.93 1.52 46.23
CA GLN A 204 23.50 1.78 46.50
C GLN A 204 22.89 0.58 47.20
N ARG A 205 23.17 0.48 48.50
CA ARG A 205 22.36 -0.20 49.51
C ARG A 205 22.11 0.79 50.63
#